data_AF-A0A7X3VDJ6-F1
#
_entry.id   AF-A0A7X3VDJ6-F1
#
_cell.length_a   1.000
_cell.length_b   1.000
_cell.length_c   1.000
_cell.angle_alpha   90.00
_cell.angle_beta   90.00
_cell.angle_gamma   90.00
#
_symmetry.space_group_name_H-M   'P 1'
#
loop_
_entity.id
_entity.type
_entity.pdbx_description
1 polymer ?
#
loop_
_entity_poly.entity_id
_entity_poly.type
_entity_poly.pdbx_seq_one_letter_code
_entity_poly.pdbx_strand_id
1 'polypeptide(L)' 'MPLTRDFKETVQARAACAPAFREGLLKEGVECLLTGDVDAGKIVLRDYINATIGFEELGSLTNKPPKSLMRMFGPSGNP' A
#
# COMPACT_ATOMS: atom_id res chain seq x y z
N MET A 1 5.06 -16.93 -1.31
CA MET A 1 5.79 -16.95 -2.60
C MET A 1 6.32 -15.55 -2.87
N PRO A 2 7.58 -15.35 -3.30
CA PRO A 2 8.07 -14.00 -3.57
C PRO A 2 7.35 -13.46 -4.81
N LEU A 3 6.61 -12.36 -4.66
CA LEU A 3 6.09 -11.61 -5.81
C LEU A 3 7.29 -11.17 -6.64
N THR A 4 7.40 -11.70 -7.86
CA THR A 4 8.45 -11.30 -8.80
C THR A 4 8.35 -9.80 -9.06
N ARG A 5 9.48 -9.15 -9.34
CA ARG A 5 9.55 -7.71 -9.58
C ARG A 5 8.55 -7.27 -10.66
N ASP A 6 8.38 -8.09 -11.69
CA ASP A 6 7.41 -7.88 -12.78
C ASP A 6 5.94 -7.89 -12.32
N PHE A 7 5.59 -8.72 -11.33
CA PHE A 7 4.23 -8.74 -10.80
C PHE A 7 3.91 -7.42 -10.09
N LYS A 8 4.85 -6.90 -9.29
CA LYS A 8 4.70 -5.62 -8.60
C LYS A 8 4.57 -4.46 -9.58
N GLU A 9 5.40 -4.42 -10.62
CA GLU A 9 5.34 -3.39 -11.66
C GLU A 9 4.01 -3.46 -12.44
N THR A 10 3.51 -4.67 -12.72
CA THR A 10 2.21 -4.87 -13.39
C THR A 10 1.04 -4.39 -12.53
N VAL A 11 1.05 -4.71 -11.22
CA VAL A 11 0.01 -4.25 -10.28
C VAL A 11 0.03 -2.73 -10.15
N GLN A 12 1.22 -2.12 -10.07
CA GLN A 12 1.38 -0.67 -10.02
C GLN A 12 0.85 0.02 -11.29
N ALA A 13 1.25 -0.47 -12.47
CA ALA A 13 0.78 0.08 -13.75
C ALA A 13 -0.75 -0.02 -13.89
N ARG A 14 -1.35 -1.13 -13.42
CA ARG A 14 -2.79 -1.32 -13.47
C ARG A 14 -3.54 -0.41 -12.49
N ALA A 15 -3.00 -0.20 -11.28
CA ALA A 15 -3.58 0.70 -10.30
C ALA A 15 -3.51 2.19 -10.71
N ALA A 16 -2.50 2.57 -11.50
CA ALA A 16 -2.41 3.90 -12.08
C ALA A 16 -3.54 4.17 -13.09
N CYS A 17 -3.85 3.21 -13.96
CA CYS A 17 -4.77 3.41 -15.09
C CYS A 17 -6.23 2.91 -14.85
N ALA A 18 -6.48 2.11 -13.81
CA ALA A 18 -7.80 1.52 -13.56
C ALA A 18 -8.35 1.90 -12.16
N PRO A 19 -9.27 2.88 -12.07
CA PRO A 19 -9.85 3.33 -10.79
C PRO A 19 -10.53 2.21 -9.99
N ALA A 20 -11.29 1.32 -10.64
CA ALA A 20 -11.95 0.19 -9.96
C ALA A 20 -10.95 -0.82 -9.37
N PHE A 21 -9.80 -1.00 -10.01
CA PHE A 21 -8.74 -1.86 -9.51
C PHE A 21 -8.06 -1.25 -8.26
N ARG A 22 -7.84 0.07 -8.30
CA ARG A 22 -7.33 0.84 -7.15
C ARG A 22 -8.28 0.75 -5.95
N GLU A 23 -9.58 0.94 -6.16
CA GLU A 23 -10.60 0.79 -5.10
C GLU A 23 -10.59 -0.63 -4.51
N GLY A 24 -10.51 -1.66 -5.35
CA GLY A 24 -10.38 -3.05 -4.91
C GLY A 24 -9.15 -3.29 -4.04
N LEU A 25 -7.98 -2.75 -4.42
CA LEU A 25 -6.75 -2.85 -3.63
C LEU A 25 -6.88 -2.17 -2.26
N LEU A 26 -7.52 -0.99 -2.20
CA LEU A 26 -7.75 -0.31 -0.93
C LEU A 26 -8.66 -1.13 -0.03
N LYS A 27 -9.77 -1.64 -0.58
CA LYS A 27 -10.73 -2.45 0.15
C LYS A 27 -10.09 -3.70 0.74
N GLU A 28 -9.34 -4.44 -0.10
CA GLU A 28 -8.60 -5.63 0.33
C GLU A 28 -7.62 -5.31 1.46
N GLY A 29 -6.82 -4.26 1.30
CA GLY A 29 -5.86 -3.84 2.32
C GLY A 29 -6.52 -3.51 3.66
N VAL A 30 -7.66 -2.82 3.64
CA VAL A 30 -8.45 -2.52 4.85
C VAL A 30 -9.08 -3.78 5.45
N GLU A 31 -9.61 -4.68 4.62
CA GLU A 31 -10.25 -5.91 5.09
C GLU A 31 -9.23 -6.86 5.75
N CYS A 32 -8.00 -6.96 5.22
CA CYS A 32 -6.89 -7.64 5.88
C CYS A 32 -6.61 -7.05 7.28
N LEU A 33 -6.57 -5.73 7.42
CA LEU A 33 -6.38 -5.09 8.73
C LEU A 33 -7.53 -5.41 9.71
N LEU A 34 -8.78 -5.39 9.24
CA LEU A 34 -9.97 -5.67 10.05
C LEU A 34 -10.06 -7.14 10.49
N THR A 35 -9.59 -8.05 9.64
CA THR A 35 -9.58 -9.50 9.91
C THR A 35 -8.37 -9.96 10.72
N GLY A 36 -7.42 -9.06 10.99
CA GLY A 36 -6.23 -9.33 11.80
C GLY A 36 -5.00 -9.79 11.01
N ASP A 37 -5.09 -9.89 9.68
CA ASP A 37 -3.93 -10.09 8.81
C ASP A 37 -3.21 -8.76 8.55
N VAL A 38 -2.55 -8.27 9.59
CA VAL A 38 -1.90 -6.96 9.59
C VAL A 38 -0.74 -6.91 8.60
N ASP A 39 -0.02 -8.01 8.41
CA ASP A 39 1.14 -8.06 7.52
C ASP A 39 0.71 -8.01 6.05
N ALA A 40 -0.31 -8.78 5.66
CA ALA A 40 -0.87 -8.68 4.32
C ALA A 40 -1.48 -7.29 4.06
N GLY A 41 -2.26 -6.76 5.02
CA GLY A 41 -2.87 -5.44 4.91
C GLY A 41 -1.83 -4.34 4.71
N LYS A 42 -0.72 -4.37 5.45
CA LYS A 42 0.39 -3.41 5.28
C LYS A 42 1.01 -3.49 3.89
N ILE A 43 1.25 -4.71 3.37
CA ILE A 43 1.85 -4.91 2.05
C ILE A 43 0.93 -4.35 0.96
N VAL A 44 -0.35 -4.71 0.98
CA VAL A 44 -1.33 -4.27 -0.02
C VAL A 44 -1.49 -2.74 0.02
N LEU A 45 -1.62 -2.14 1.21
CA LEU A 45 -1.73 -0.70 1.36
C LEU A 45 -0.46 0.04 0.92
N ARG A 46 0.73 -0.54 1.14
CA ARG A 46 1.98 0.02 0.63
C ARG A 46 1.96 0.13 -0.89
N ASP A 47 1.55 -0.94 -1.57
CA ASP A 47 1.48 -0.97 -3.03
C ASP A 47 0.41 0.01 -3.55
N TYR A 48 -0.74 0.10 -2.89
CA TYR A 48 -1.76 1.11 -3.18
C TYR A 48 -1.22 2.53 -3.07
N ILE A 49 -0.53 2.87 -1.97
CA ILE A 49 0.03 4.21 -1.75
C ILE A 49 1.04 4.54 -2.84
N ASN A 50 1.96 3.62 -3.15
CA ASN A 50 2.96 3.83 -4.21
C ASN A 50 2.34 4.01 -5.60
N ALA A 51 1.23 3.34 -5.89
CA ALA A 51 0.55 3.43 -7.17
C ALA A 51 -0.43 4.62 -7.29
N THR A 52 -0.59 5.41 -6.22
CA THR A 52 -1.55 6.52 -6.17
C THR A 52 -0.86 7.84 -5.84
N ILE A 53 -1.02 8.34 -4.61
CA ILE A 53 -0.54 9.67 -4.18
C ILE A 53 0.91 9.62 -3.64
N GLY A 54 1.42 8.42 -3.36
CA GLY A 54 2.73 8.25 -2.73
C GLY A 54 2.78 8.69 -1.25
N PHE A 55 3.93 8.45 -0.62
CA PHE A 55 4.10 8.69 0.83
C PHE A 55 4.32 10.16 1.20
N GLU A 56 4.81 10.99 0.27
CA GLU A 56 5.00 12.43 0.51
C GLU A 56 3.65 13.13 0.66
N GLU A 57 2.76 12.96 -0.33
CA GLU A 57 1.41 13.54 -0.30
C GLU A 57 0.58 12.95 0.84
N LEU A 58 0.63 11.64 1.05
CA LEU A 58 -0.04 11.01 2.19
C LEU A 58 0.44 11.58 3.54
N GLY A 59 1.75 11.84 3.67
CA GLY A 59 2.32 12.45 4.86
C GLY A 59 1.77 13.85 5.12
N SER A 60 1.66 14.66 4.06
CA SER A 60 1.04 15.99 4.12
C SER A 60 -0.42 15.92 4.56
N LEU A 61 -1.23 15.04 3.92
CA LEU A 61 -2.66 14.90 4.20
C LEU A 61 -2.96 14.36 5.61
N THR A 62 -2.08 13.52 6.15
CA THR A 62 -2.27 12.89 7.47
C THR A 62 -1.52 13.58 8.60
N ASN A 63 -0.79 14.67 8.30
CA ASN A 63 0.12 15.34 9.22
C ASN A 63 1.10 14.36 9.89
N LYS A 64 1.71 13.49 9.10
CA LYS A 64 2.68 12.48 9.55
C LYS A 64 3.95 12.52 8.70
N PRO A 65 5.13 12.28 9.29
CA PRO A 65 6.36 12.19 8.50
C PRO A 65 6.27 11.05 7.47
N PRO A 66 6.55 11.31 6.17
CA PRO A 66 6.54 10.27 5.13
C PRO A 66 7.39 9.05 5.49
N LYS A 67 8.58 9.25 6.08
CA LYS A 67 9.45 8.17 6.56
C LYS A 67 8.80 7.29 7.63
N SER A 68 7.97 7.87 8.50
CA SER A 68 7.24 7.11 9.52
C SER A 68 6.18 6.22 8.87
N LEU A 69 5.44 6.75 7.90
CA LEU A 69 4.46 5.97 7.12
C LEU A 69 5.15 4.86 6.32
N MET A 70 6.26 5.15 5.65
CA MET A 70 7.04 4.12 4.92
C MET A 70 7.54 2.99 5.83
N ARG A 71 7.86 3.29 7.10
CA ARG A 71 8.25 2.29 8.09
C ARG A 71 7.04 1.49 8.59
N MET A 72 5.94 2.16 8.88
CA MET A 72 4.66 1.56 9.31
C MET A 72 4.12 0.54 8.31
N PHE A 73 4.17 0.87 7.01
CA PHE A 73 3.77 -0.01 5.91
C PHE A 73 4.96 -0.81 5.33
N GLY A 74 6.08 -0.89 6.05
CA GLY A 74 7.30 -1.57 5.62
C GLY A 74 7.35 -3.03 6.05
N PRO A 75 8.13 -3.87 5.33
CA PRO A 75 8.23 -5.31 5.63
C PRO A 75 8.84 -5.62 7.00
N SER A 76 9.57 -4.67 7.61
CA SER A 76 10.16 -4.83 8.94
C SER A 76 9.23 -4.38 10.08
N GLY A 77 8.00 -3.94 9.77
CA GLY A 77 6.85 -3.88 10.68
C GLY A 77 6.95 -3.07 11.99
N ASN A 78 8.03 -2.35 12.28
CA ASN A 78 8.22 -1.77 13.61
C ASN A 78 7.89 -0.26 13.64
N PRO A 79 7.01 0.22 14.55
CA PRO A 79 6.79 1.66 14.77
C PRO A 79 8.07 2.42 15.07
#